data_AF-A0A1F8NKN9-F1
#
_entry.id   AF-A0A1F8NKN9-F1
#
_cell.length_a   1.000
_cell.length_b   1.000
_cell.length_c   1.000
_cell.angle_alpha   90.00
_cell.angle_beta   90.00
_cell.angle_gamma   90.00
#
_symmetry.space_group_name_H-M   'P 1'
#
loop_
_entity.id
_entity.type
_entity.pdbx_description
1 polymer ?
#
loop_
_entity_poly.entity_id
_entity_poly.type
_entity_poly.pdbx_seq_one_letter_code
_entity_poly.pdbx_strand_id
1 'polypeptide(L)'
;MDRHTTLTDLARPFPPAQLNWKPQMIAKDGSRALAVAYVDARDVAERLDEVVGPLHWAVDHKDVGGQTLTGIGIRDSESGDWVWKWDTGLVGRSGDEALSVKGSLSDGLKRAAVLWGVGRYLYRLPKSWVAYDSQKRRLTEIPALPRWAIPDERRRTSEPADRAGASA
;
A
#
# COMPACT_ATOMS: atom_id res chain seq x y z
N MET A 1 -10.40 16.79 8.74
CA MET A 1 -10.37 16.66 7.27
C MET A 1 -11.71 16.08 6.84
N ASP A 2 -12.36 16.59 5.79
CA ASP A 2 -13.62 16.02 5.30
C ASP A 2 -13.39 14.65 4.62
N ARG A 3 -14.43 13.82 4.51
CA ARG A 3 -14.34 12.44 3.97
C ARG A 3 -13.72 12.37 2.58
N HIS A 4 -14.03 13.33 1.71
CA HIS A 4 -13.56 13.32 0.33
C HIS A 4 -12.06 13.58 0.25
N THR A 5 -11.58 14.54 1.03
CA THR A 5 -10.14 14.85 1.13
C THR A 5 -9.37 13.66 1.72
N THR A 6 -9.87 13.03 2.79
CA THR A 6 -9.26 11.83 3.40
C THR A 6 -9.06 10.69 2.40
N LEU A 7 -10.11 10.32 1.64
CA LEU A 7 -10.01 9.23 0.66
C LEU A 7 -9.11 9.58 -0.52
N THR A 8 -9.08 10.86 -0.91
CA THR A 8 -8.16 11.36 -1.96
C THR A 8 -6.72 11.24 -1.51
N ASP A 9 -6.43 11.58 -0.25
CA ASP A 9 -5.07 11.61 0.30
C ASP A 9 -4.53 10.20 0.56
N LEU A 10 -5.36 9.28 1.04
CA LEU A 10 -5.03 7.86 1.10
C LEU A 10 -4.69 7.28 -0.28
N ALA A 11 -5.34 7.77 -1.34
CA ALA A 11 -5.15 7.28 -2.70
C ALA A 11 -3.96 7.91 -3.45
N ARG A 12 -3.24 8.89 -2.87
CA ARG A 12 -2.09 9.52 -3.53
C ARG A 12 -1.00 8.50 -3.85
N PRO A 13 -0.27 8.63 -4.98
CA PRO A 13 0.87 7.78 -5.28
C PRO A 13 1.92 7.77 -4.15
N PHE A 14 2.70 6.69 -4.10
CA PHE A 14 3.86 6.60 -3.22
C PHE A 14 5.10 7.09 -3.98
N PRO A 15 6.05 7.76 -3.30
CA PRO A 15 7.39 7.98 -3.82
C PRO A 15 7.98 6.71 -4.47
N PRO A 16 8.62 6.81 -5.64
CA PRO A 16 9.21 5.64 -6.31
C PRO A 16 10.17 4.83 -5.43
N ALA A 17 10.85 5.48 -4.48
CA ALA A 17 11.76 4.82 -3.54
C ALA A 17 11.07 3.90 -2.52
N GLN A 18 9.77 4.08 -2.27
CA GLN A 18 8.95 3.20 -1.42
C GLN A 18 8.32 2.04 -2.21
N LEU A 19 8.47 2.03 -3.54
CA LEU A 19 7.95 0.95 -4.37
C LEU A 19 8.95 -0.19 -4.47
N ASN A 20 8.48 -1.38 -4.11
CA ASN A 20 9.19 -2.63 -4.32
C ASN A 20 8.62 -3.37 -5.54
N TRP A 21 9.43 -4.21 -6.16
CA TRP A 21 9.05 -4.97 -7.35
C TRP A 21 9.33 -6.45 -7.16
N LYS A 22 8.35 -7.29 -7.53
CA LYS A 22 8.51 -8.75 -7.48
C LYS A 22 8.12 -9.40 -8.81
N PRO A 23 8.74 -10.54 -9.17
CA PRO A 23 8.28 -11.34 -10.28
C PRO A 23 6.91 -11.97 -9.95
N GLN A 24 5.93 -11.79 -10.82
CA GLN A 24 4.63 -12.48 -10.73
C GLN A 24 4.56 -13.72 -11.61
N MET A 25 5.13 -13.64 -12.81
CA MET A 25 5.17 -14.72 -13.79
C MET A 25 6.54 -14.75 -14.44
N ILE A 26 7.14 -15.93 -14.55
CA ILE A 26 8.44 -16.13 -15.19
C ILE A 26 8.18 -16.65 -16.61
N ALA A 27 8.89 -16.12 -17.59
CA ALA A 27 8.80 -16.56 -18.99
C ALA A 27 9.31 -18.00 -19.11
N LYS A 28 8.86 -18.72 -20.15
CA LYS A 28 9.21 -20.15 -20.34
C LYS A 28 10.72 -20.39 -20.42
N ASP A 29 11.46 -19.45 -20.99
CA ASP A 29 12.91 -19.50 -21.13
C ASP A 29 13.67 -19.08 -19.85
N GLY A 30 12.97 -18.60 -18.82
CA GLY A 30 13.54 -18.14 -17.57
C GLY A 30 14.33 -16.84 -17.65
N SER A 31 14.30 -16.12 -18.78
CA SER A 31 15.12 -14.91 -18.99
C SER A 31 14.42 -13.62 -18.56
N ARG A 32 13.08 -13.64 -18.52
CA ARG A 32 12.23 -12.49 -18.21
C ARG A 32 11.15 -12.84 -17.20
N ALA A 33 10.68 -11.83 -16.48
CA ALA A 33 9.53 -11.96 -15.61
C ALA A 33 8.59 -10.76 -15.74
N LEU A 34 7.29 -11.02 -15.58
CA LEU A 34 6.29 -9.99 -15.39
C LEU A 34 6.49 -9.35 -14.01
N ALA A 35 6.92 -8.09 -13.99
CA ALA A 35 7.16 -7.35 -12.77
C ALA A 35 5.85 -6.73 -12.24
N VAL A 36 5.65 -6.83 -10.92
CA VAL A 36 4.52 -6.21 -10.22
C VAL A 36 5.03 -5.39 -9.06
N ALA A 37 4.57 -4.14 -8.99
CA ALA A 37 4.90 -3.23 -7.91
C ALA A 37 4.06 -3.52 -6.65
N TYR A 38 4.65 -3.32 -5.48
CA TYR A 38 3.97 -3.33 -4.19
C TYR A 38 4.65 -2.36 -3.23
N VAL A 39 3.93 -1.98 -2.17
CA VAL A 39 4.47 -1.25 -1.01
C VAL A 39 4.52 -2.17 0.19
N ASP A 40 5.37 -1.87 1.17
CA ASP A 40 5.42 -2.66 2.39
C ASP A 40 4.29 -2.26 3.36
N ALA A 41 4.02 -3.16 4.31
CA ALA A 41 3.02 -2.92 5.35
C ALA A 41 3.33 -1.66 6.19
N ARG A 42 4.61 -1.27 6.29
CA ARG A 42 5.06 -0.08 7.04
C ARG A 42 4.71 1.19 6.27
N ASP A 43 4.94 1.24 4.96
CA ASP A 43 4.53 2.37 4.12
C ASP A 43 3.00 2.59 4.16
N VAL A 44 2.24 1.50 4.24
CA VAL A 44 0.77 1.55 4.42
C VAL A 44 0.40 2.17 5.77
N ALA A 45 1.04 1.73 6.86
CA ALA A 45 0.81 2.28 8.19
C ALA A 45 1.19 3.77 8.27
N GLU A 46 2.35 4.14 7.73
CA GLU A 46 2.80 5.54 7.65
C GLU A 46 1.81 6.42 6.89
N ARG A 47 1.25 5.93 5.77
CA ARG A 47 0.20 6.67 5.03
C ARG A 47 -1.08 6.83 5.86
N LEU A 48 -1.47 5.82 6.62
CA LEU A 48 -2.65 5.92 7.50
C LEU A 48 -2.40 6.93 8.63
N ASP A 49 -1.22 6.88 9.27
CA ASP A 49 -0.80 7.83 10.28
C ASP A 49 -0.77 9.27 9.74
N GLU A 50 -0.21 9.47 8.54
CA GLU A 50 -0.13 10.78 7.88
C GLU A 50 -1.52 11.36 7.60
N VAL A 51 -2.46 10.54 7.11
CA VAL A 51 -3.73 11.05 6.56
C VAL A 51 -4.85 11.11 7.61
N VAL A 52 -4.99 10.08 8.44
CA VAL A 52 -6.07 10.02 9.44
C VAL A 52 -5.56 10.22 10.87
N GLY A 53 -4.26 10.06 11.12
CA GLY A 53 -3.67 10.13 12.45
C GLY A 53 -3.64 8.77 13.15
N PRO A 54 -2.61 8.48 13.97
CA PRO A 54 -2.36 7.15 14.54
C PRO A 54 -3.45 6.65 15.50
N LEU A 55 -4.30 7.54 16.03
CA LEU A 55 -5.42 7.20 16.92
C LEU A 55 -6.76 7.00 16.19
N HIS A 56 -6.78 7.18 14.86
CA HIS A 56 -8.00 7.18 14.05
C HIS A 56 -8.06 6.06 13.01
N TRP A 57 -7.13 5.11 13.08
CA TRP A 57 -7.23 3.85 12.38
C TRP A 57 -6.91 2.68 13.31
N ALA A 58 -7.41 1.50 12.95
CA ALA A 58 -7.21 0.27 13.70
C ALA A 58 -7.05 -0.91 12.75
N VAL A 59 -6.40 -1.96 13.24
CA VAL A 59 -6.31 -3.25 12.57
C VAL A 59 -6.99 -4.30 13.43
N ASP A 60 -7.76 -5.17 12.79
CA ASP A 60 -8.36 -6.32 13.44
C ASP A 60 -8.23 -7.57 12.54
N HIS A 61 -8.26 -8.75 13.16
CA HIS A 61 -8.08 -10.02 12.48
C HIS A 61 -9.16 -11.00 12.91
N LYS A 62 -9.73 -11.72 11.94
CA LYS A 62 -10.73 -12.76 12.20
C LYS A 62 -10.56 -13.95 11.28
N ASP A 63 -10.89 -15.13 11.79
CA ASP A 63 -11.00 -16.33 10.97
C ASP A 63 -12.41 -16.43 10.38
N VAL A 64 -12.49 -16.66 9.07
CA VAL A 64 -13.75 -16.97 8.38
C VAL A 64 -13.51 -18.21 7.52
N GLY A 65 -14.02 -19.35 7.94
CA GLY A 65 -13.91 -20.61 7.19
C GLY A 65 -12.49 -21.16 7.09
N GLY A 66 -11.63 -20.91 8.10
CA GLY A 66 -10.23 -21.31 8.10
C GLY A 66 -9.33 -20.38 7.27
N GLN A 67 -9.83 -19.21 6.88
CA GLN A 67 -9.05 -18.17 6.22
C GLN A 67 -9.00 -16.94 7.13
N THR A 68 -7.78 -16.43 7.36
CA THR A 68 -7.57 -15.22 8.15
C THR A 68 -7.88 -13.98 7.30
N LEU A 69 -8.87 -13.20 7.72
CA LEU A 69 -9.16 -11.88 7.18
C LEU A 69 -8.46 -10.83 8.03
N THR A 70 -7.94 -9.80 7.37
CA THR A 70 -7.41 -8.60 8.00
C THR A 70 -8.32 -7.43 7.67
N GLY A 71 -8.74 -6.70 8.70
CA GLY A 71 -9.58 -5.52 8.61
C GLY A 71 -8.77 -4.27 8.91
N ILE A 72 -8.97 -3.22 8.12
CA ILE A 72 -8.56 -1.85 8.49
C ILE A 72 -9.82 -1.06 8.78
N GLY A 73 -9.93 -0.60 10.03
CA GLY A 73 -10.93 0.35 10.49
C GLY A 73 -10.39 1.76 10.38
N ILE A 74 -11.15 2.68 9.80
CA ILE A 74 -10.89 4.13 9.89
C ILE A 74 -12.08 4.76 10.60
N ARG A 75 -11.77 5.61 11.59
CA ARG A 75 -12.80 6.36 12.31
C ARG A 75 -13.29 7.51 11.45
N ASP A 76 -14.59 7.49 11.16
CA ASP A 76 -15.24 8.55 10.42
C ASP A 76 -15.23 9.85 11.23
N SER A 77 -14.68 10.92 10.66
CA SER A 77 -14.53 12.19 11.37
C SER A 77 -15.85 12.94 11.55
N GLU A 78 -16.88 12.61 10.77
CA GLU A 78 -18.19 13.28 10.82
C GLU A 78 -19.14 12.57 11.78
N SER A 79 -19.28 11.24 11.67
CA SER A 79 -20.17 10.47 12.54
C SER A 79 -19.50 9.95 13.81
N GLY A 80 -18.16 9.84 13.82
CA GLY A 80 -17.41 9.25 14.93
C GLY A 80 -17.41 7.73 14.95
N ASP A 81 -18.04 7.07 13.97
CA ASP A 81 -18.14 5.63 13.87
C ASP A 81 -16.90 4.98 13.24
N TRP A 82 -16.69 3.70 13.51
CA TRP A 82 -15.69 2.91 12.83
C TRP A 82 -16.25 2.31 11.53
N VAL A 83 -15.62 2.63 10.41
CA VAL A 83 -15.89 1.97 9.12
C VAL A 83 -14.77 0.98 8.86
N TRP A 84 -15.11 -0.27 8.59
CA TRP A 84 -14.16 -1.36 8.40
C TRP A 84 -14.15 -1.88 6.96
N LYS A 85 -12.95 -2.14 6.41
CA LYS A 85 -12.78 -2.87 5.15
C LYS A 85 -11.87 -4.06 5.35
N TRP A 86 -12.27 -5.19 4.81
CA TRP A 86 -11.65 -6.49 5.08
C TRP A 86 -11.17 -7.13 3.78
N ASP A 87 -9.98 -7.73 3.81
CA ASP A 87 -9.47 -8.57 2.74
C ASP A 87 -8.62 -9.71 3.35
N THR A 88 -8.31 -10.71 2.54
CA THR A 88 -7.49 -11.86 2.93
C THR A 88 -6.08 -11.72 2.38
N GLY A 89 -5.08 -12.18 3.15
CA GLY A 89 -3.72 -12.32 2.65
C GLY A 89 -3.51 -13.68 1.97
N LEU A 90 -2.74 -13.70 0.89
CA LEU A 90 -2.38 -14.94 0.19
C LEU A 90 -0.88 -15.14 0.25
N VAL A 91 -0.44 -15.98 1.20
CA VAL A 91 0.94 -16.46 1.25
C VAL A 91 0.93 -17.98 1.12
N GLY A 92 1.77 -18.52 0.24
CA GLY A 92 1.91 -19.96 0.09
C GLY A 92 2.37 -20.58 1.41
N ARG A 93 1.78 -21.71 1.82
CA ARG A 93 2.17 -22.46 3.01
C ARG A 93 3.64 -22.91 2.86
N SER A 94 4.56 -22.12 3.38
CA SER A 94 6.00 -22.34 3.25
C SER A 94 6.53 -23.24 4.36
N GLY A 95 5.89 -24.37 4.66
CA GLY A 95 6.33 -25.36 5.66
C GLY A 95 6.39 -24.92 7.13
N ASP A 96 6.58 -23.62 7.39
CA ASP A 96 6.60 -22.95 8.68
C ASP A 96 5.30 -22.15 8.84
N GLU A 97 4.45 -22.65 9.71
CA GLU A 97 3.12 -22.10 9.96
C GLU A 97 3.18 -20.68 10.54
N ALA A 98 4.16 -20.37 11.39
CA ALA A 98 4.29 -19.05 11.99
C ALA A 98 4.72 -17.98 10.96
N LEU A 99 5.67 -18.32 10.08
CA LEU A 99 6.05 -17.45 8.96
C LEU A 99 4.91 -17.26 7.97
N SER A 100 4.14 -18.33 7.71
CA SER A 100 2.95 -18.29 6.84
C SER A 100 1.87 -17.36 7.40
N VAL A 101 1.60 -17.42 8.72
CA VAL A 101 0.62 -16.55 9.38
C VAL A 101 1.08 -15.09 9.33
N LYS A 102 2.31 -14.79 9.74
CA LYS A 102 2.84 -13.41 9.72
C LYS A 102 2.85 -12.80 8.32
N GLY A 103 3.21 -13.61 7.31
CA GLY A 103 3.14 -13.22 5.92
C GLY A 103 1.70 -12.91 5.48
N SER A 104 0.76 -13.79 5.83
CA SER A 104 -0.66 -13.62 5.51
C SER A 104 -1.25 -12.36 6.13
N LEU A 105 -0.96 -12.06 7.40
CA LEU A 105 -1.42 -10.82 8.04
C LEU A 105 -0.86 -9.56 7.35
N SER A 106 0.42 -9.59 6.97
CA SER A 106 1.06 -8.46 6.28
C SER A 106 0.48 -8.25 4.88
N ASP A 107 0.20 -9.33 4.14
CA ASP A 107 -0.44 -9.26 2.83
C ASP A 107 -1.91 -8.82 2.95
N GLY A 108 -2.63 -9.35 3.93
CA GLY A 108 -4.01 -8.97 4.25
C GLY A 108 -4.13 -7.48 4.59
N LEU A 109 -3.21 -6.92 5.38
CA LEU A 109 -3.17 -5.49 5.68
C LEU A 109 -3.05 -4.66 4.40
N LYS A 110 -2.07 -4.99 3.54
CA LYS A 110 -1.86 -4.28 2.27
C LYS A 110 -3.09 -4.36 1.37
N ARG A 111 -3.75 -5.51 1.33
CA ARG A 111 -4.96 -5.74 0.52
C ARG A 111 -6.17 -5.01 1.07
N ALA A 112 -6.40 -5.02 2.38
CA ALA A 112 -7.44 -4.22 3.02
C ALA A 112 -7.22 -2.71 2.78
N ALA A 113 -5.97 -2.25 2.80
CA ALA A 113 -5.63 -0.86 2.51
C ALA A 113 -5.95 -0.43 1.07
N VAL A 114 -5.85 -1.35 0.10
CA VAL A 114 -6.30 -1.11 -1.28
C VAL A 114 -7.77 -0.72 -1.33
N LEU A 115 -8.63 -1.30 -0.47
CA LEU A 115 -10.05 -0.95 -0.39
C LEU A 115 -10.29 0.47 0.14
N TRP A 116 -9.32 1.06 0.84
CA TRP A 116 -9.29 2.46 1.24
C TRP A 116 -8.68 3.39 0.18
N GLY A 117 -7.93 2.84 -0.77
CA GLY A 117 -7.31 3.58 -1.88
C GLY A 117 -5.79 3.52 -1.84
N VAL A 118 -5.21 3.19 -0.69
CA VAL A 118 -3.77 3.09 -0.46
C VAL A 118 -3.17 2.04 -1.41
N GLY A 119 -2.23 2.47 -2.26
CA GLY A 119 -1.58 1.59 -3.23
C GLY A 119 -2.50 1.04 -4.33
N ARG A 120 -3.79 1.41 -4.39
CA ARG A 120 -4.73 0.91 -5.41
C ARG A 120 -4.28 1.24 -6.84
N TYR A 121 -3.57 2.35 -7.02
CA TYR A 121 -3.04 2.76 -8.31
C TYR A 121 -1.97 1.79 -8.85
N LEU A 122 -1.29 1.02 -7.99
CA LEU A 122 -0.28 0.03 -8.41
C LEU A 122 -0.88 -1.07 -9.29
N TYR A 123 -2.14 -1.42 -9.07
CA TYR A 123 -2.90 -2.38 -9.89
C TYR A 123 -3.25 -1.85 -11.28
N ARG A 124 -3.12 -0.54 -11.50
CA ARG A 124 -3.34 0.13 -12.80
C ARG A 124 -2.05 0.35 -13.58
N LEU A 125 -0.89 -0.01 -13.02
CA LEU A 125 0.38 0.10 -13.73
C LEU A 125 0.39 -0.84 -14.95
N PRO A 126 1.04 -0.43 -16.06
CA PRO A 126 1.16 -1.28 -17.23
C PRO A 126 1.97 -2.53 -16.92
N LYS A 127 1.47 -3.68 -17.39
CA LYS A 127 2.16 -4.97 -17.28
C LYS A 127 3.49 -4.91 -18.03
N SER A 128 4.60 -5.05 -17.31
CA SER A 128 5.94 -4.91 -17.85
C SER A 128 6.75 -6.18 -17.66
N TRP A 129 7.18 -6.79 -18.77
CA TRP A 129 8.11 -7.90 -18.77
C TRP A 129 9.54 -7.36 -18.76
N VAL A 130 10.31 -7.67 -17.72
CA VAL A 130 11.68 -7.16 -17.53
C VAL A 130 12.68 -8.30 -17.38
N ALA A 131 13.96 -7.98 -17.47
CA ALA A 131 15.03 -8.96 -17.27
C ALA A 131 14.96 -9.62 -15.88
N TYR A 132 15.22 -10.93 -15.84
CA TYR A 132 15.13 -11.76 -14.65
C TYR A 132 16.33 -12.69 -14.53
N ASP A 133 16.91 -12.76 -13.32
CA ASP A 133 17.96 -13.70 -12.97
C ASP A 133 17.32 -14.92 -12.29
N SER A 134 17.25 -16.04 -13.02
CA SER A 134 16.65 -17.29 -12.55
C SER A 134 17.43 -17.98 -11.45
N GLN A 135 18.76 -17.79 -11.40
CA GLN A 135 19.62 -18.35 -10.36
C GLN A 135 19.42 -17.62 -9.04
N LYS A 136 19.38 -16.28 -9.08
CA LYS A 136 19.17 -15.43 -7.89
C LYS A 136 17.69 -15.15 -7.59
N ARG A 137 16.79 -15.67 -8.44
CA ARG A 137 15.34 -15.54 -8.36
C ARG A 137 14.84 -14.10 -8.20
N ARG A 138 15.45 -13.14 -8.92
CA ARG A 138 15.13 -11.71 -8.78
C ARG A 138 15.07 -10.98 -10.12
N LEU A 139 14.28 -9.92 -10.15
CA LEU A 139 14.30 -8.95 -11.25
C LEU A 139 15.67 -8.25 -11.27
N THR A 140 16.21 -8.02 -12.46
CA THR A 140 17.46 -7.27 -12.64
C THR A 140 17.24 -5.89 -13.26
N GLU A 141 16.00 -5.60 -13.63
CA GLU A 141 15.56 -4.32 -14.19
C GLU A 141 14.24 -3.90 -13.52
N ILE A 142 14.09 -2.60 -13.30
CA ILE A 142 12.90 -2.00 -12.70
C ILE A 142 12.09 -1.30 -13.80
N PRO A 143 10.79 -1.59 -13.95
CA PRO A 143 9.95 -0.89 -14.91
C PRO A 143 9.89 0.62 -14.65
N ALA A 144 9.88 1.41 -15.73
CA ALA A 144 9.64 2.83 -15.62
C ALA A 144 8.19 3.11 -15.18
N LEU A 145 8.02 4.03 -14.22
CA LEU A 145 6.70 4.45 -13.77
C LEU A 145 6.12 5.49 -14.73
N PRO A 146 4.82 5.39 -15.08
CA PRO A 146 4.15 6.45 -15.83
C PRO A 146 4.02 7.71 -14.97
N ARG A 147 4.00 8.90 -15.60
CA ARG A 147 3.97 10.19 -14.89
C ARG A 147 2.87 10.32 -13.85
N TRP A 148 1.68 9.76 -14.11
CA TRP A 148 0.54 9.80 -13.19
C TRP A 148 0.74 8.97 -11.92
N ALA A 149 1.71 8.05 -11.90
CA ALA A 149 2.04 7.19 -10.78
C ALA A 149 3.19 7.73 -9.92
N ILE A 150 3.66 8.94 -10.21
CA ILE A 150 4.71 9.63 -9.45
C ILE A 150 4.02 10.76 -8.66
N PRO A 151 4.29 10.91 -7.35
CA PRO A 151 3.73 12.00 -6.57
C PRO A 151 4.11 13.37 -7.16
N ASP A 152 3.17 14.31 -7.22
CA ASP A 152 3.46 15.68 -7.60
C ASP A 152 4.01 16.44 -6.38
N GLU A 153 5.34 16.60 -6.32
CA GLU A 153 6.03 17.26 -5.20
C GLU A 153 5.61 18.73 -5.00
N ARG A 154 4.94 19.34 -5.98
CA ARG A 154 4.52 20.75 -5.97
C ARG A 154 3.40 21.09 -4.97
N ARG A 155 2.73 20.09 -4.38
CA ARG A 155 1.66 20.34 -3.38
C ARG A 155 2.15 20.44 -1.93
N ARG A 156 3.40 20.10 -1.62
CA ARG A 156 3.93 20.12 -0.24
C ARG A 156 4.43 21.49 0.24
N THR A 157 4.59 22.48 -0.65
CA THR A 157 5.23 23.77 -0.33
C THR A 157 4.30 24.98 -0.41
N SER A 158 2.98 24.79 -0.44
CA SER A 158 2.02 25.90 -0.51
C SER A 158 1.04 25.91 0.67
N GLU A 159 1.58 26.01 1.88
CA GLU A 159 0.90 26.74 2.96
C GLU A 159 1.90 27.75 3.52
N PRO A 160 1.64 29.07 3.41
CA PRO A 160 2.50 30.05 4.05
C PRO A 160 2.30 29.95 5.57
N ALA A 161 3.38 29.61 6.28
CA ALA A 161 3.53 29.90 7.68
C ALA A 161 3.66 31.42 7.86
N ASP A 162 2.54 32.14 7.89
CA ASP A 162 2.56 33.51 8.37
C ASP A 162 1.24 33.91 9.06
N ARG A 163 1.15 33.52 10.34
CA ARG A 163 0.41 34.26 11.36
C ARG A 163 1.18 34.18 12.66
N ALA A 164 2.19 35.03 12.80
CA ALA A 164 2.73 35.39 14.10
C ALA A 164 3.22 36.84 14.11
N GLY A 165 2.43 37.73 14.72
CA GLY A 165 2.95 38.89 15.45
C GLY A 165 2.93 40.24 14.73
N ALA A 166 1.83 40.97 14.92
CA ALA A 166 1.91 42.43 15.07
C ALA A 166 0.76 42.89 16.00
N SER A 167 1.03 42.81 17.29
CA SER A 167 0.40 43.66 18.30
C SER A 167 1.28 44.90 18.44
N ALA A 168 0.73 46.06 18.13
CA ALA A 168 1.14 47.37 18.65
C ALA A 168 -0.11 48.26 18.70
#